data_AF-A0A6G3WKU4-F1
#
_entry.id   AF-A0A6G3WKU4-F1
#
_cell.length_a   1.000
_cell.length_b   1.000
_cell.length_c   1.000
_cell.angle_alpha   90.00
_cell.angle_beta   90.00
_cell.angle_gamma   90.00
#
_symmetry.space_group_name_H-M   'P 1'
#
loop_
_entity.id
_entity.type
_entity.pdbx_description
1 polymer ?
#
loop_
_entity_poly.entity_id
_entity_poly.type
_entity_poly.pdbx_seq_one_letter_code
_entity_poly.pdbx_strand_id
1 'polypeptide(L)'
;EPDLTHFTALDPSRVRITGGRAPAAVDGAGPVQVALPVVAAEALKLKPGARLTVTDRLRDKKQRVLVTGVYEAADRSDPYWQLDPLGGRGVRKLAFTTYGPLLTDPSVLASGRLAEGETSWLASADFAELTTGSMEGLRKASAGAPKALAAAPVFASGITAKTSLPTVLDQLDRALLVSRSTLMIVAVQLVLLAAYALLLVARLLNSERDGERELLRARGGSRGRITSFAAIEALLLAVPAAVVAPLLAGPLTGLLAERSALSRIGLKVQEASTGTVWLV
;
A
#
# COMPACT_ATOMS: atom_id res chain seq x y z
N GLU A 1 -24.42 6.84 -31.47
CA GLU A 1 -24.62 6.05 -30.24
C GLU A 1 -25.13 6.98 -29.14
N PRO A 2 -26.02 6.54 -28.24
CA PRO A 2 -26.57 7.41 -27.21
C PRO A 2 -25.53 7.73 -26.14
N ASP A 3 -25.44 9.00 -25.76
CA ASP A 3 -24.70 9.43 -24.58
C ASP A 3 -25.45 9.03 -23.30
N LEU A 4 -24.71 8.54 -22.31
CA LEU A 4 -25.26 8.01 -21.06
C LEU A 4 -24.91 8.91 -19.88
N THR A 5 -25.74 8.86 -18.85
CA THR A 5 -25.49 9.54 -17.57
C THR A 5 -26.21 8.80 -16.45
N HIS A 6 -25.85 9.10 -15.20
CA HIS A 6 -26.50 8.58 -14.02
C HIS A 6 -26.49 9.62 -12.90
N PHE A 7 -27.48 9.55 -12.02
CA PHE A 7 -27.58 10.41 -10.83
C PHE A 7 -26.87 9.73 -9.67
N THR A 8 -26.20 10.51 -8.83
CA THR A 8 -25.60 10.01 -7.58
C THR A 8 -25.62 11.07 -6.49
N ALA A 9 -25.49 10.63 -5.25
CA ALA A 9 -25.19 11.47 -4.12
C ALA A 9 -23.75 11.18 -3.67
N LEU A 10 -22.84 12.13 -3.92
CA LEU A 10 -21.46 12.04 -3.46
C LEU A 10 -21.34 12.67 -2.07
N ASP A 11 -20.32 12.23 -1.32
CA ASP A 11 -19.91 12.85 -0.07
C ASP A 11 -19.45 14.31 -0.36
N PRO A 12 -20.08 15.33 0.26
CA PRO A 12 -19.72 16.72 0.05
C PRO A 12 -18.25 17.03 0.36
N SER A 13 -17.60 16.28 1.25
CA SER A 13 -16.19 16.47 1.60
C SER A 13 -15.23 16.02 0.49
N ARG A 14 -15.69 15.15 -0.41
CA ARG A 14 -14.89 14.59 -1.51
C ARG A 14 -15.00 15.40 -2.80
N VAL A 15 -15.85 16.42 -2.81
CA VAL A 15 -16.19 17.20 -4.00
C VAL A 15 -15.97 18.69 -3.74
N ARG A 16 -15.43 19.39 -4.74
CA ARG A 16 -15.30 20.85 -4.72
C ARG A 16 -16.20 21.45 -5.80
N ILE A 17 -17.11 22.33 -5.42
CA ILE A 17 -17.91 23.11 -6.37
C ILE A 17 -17.04 24.23 -6.93
N THR A 18 -16.80 24.20 -8.24
CA THR A 18 -15.95 25.18 -8.94
C THR A 18 -16.76 26.27 -9.63
N GLY A 19 -18.07 26.09 -9.80
CA GLY A 19 -18.95 27.10 -10.35
C GLY A 19 -20.43 26.83 -10.03
N GLY A 20 -21.21 27.90 -9.88
CA GLY A 20 -22.61 27.81 -9.49
C GLY A 20 -22.80 27.43 -8.01
N ARG A 21 -23.76 26.55 -7.71
CA ARG A 21 -24.10 26.10 -6.35
C ARG A 21 -24.31 24.59 -6.31
N ALA A 22 -24.04 24.01 -5.15
CA ALA A 22 -24.40 22.62 -4.87
C ALA A 22 -25.92 22.42 -5.08
N PRO A 23 -26.35 21.24 -5.57
CA PRO A 23 -27.76 20.92 -5.73
C PRO A 23 -28.43 20.90 -4.35
N ALA A 24 -29.61 21.51 -4.25
CA ALA A 24 -30.43 21.46 -3.04
C ALA A 24 -31.60 20.48 -3.21
N ALA A 25 -32.12 19.99 -2.08
CA ALA A 25 -33.41 19.34 -2.04
C ALA A 25 -34.48 20.24 -2.68
N VAL A 26 -35.28 19.67 -3.58
CA VAL A 26 -36.41 20.36 -4.20
C VAL A 26 -37.69 19.64 -3.83
N ASP A 27 -38.47 20.27 -2.97
CA ASP A 27 -39.82 19.82 -2.66
C ASP A 27 -40.75 20.08 -3.86
N GLY A 28 -41.48 19.04 -4.30
CA GLY A 28 -42.49 19.15 -5.36
C GLY A 28 -42.04 18.78 -6.80
N ALA A 29 -42.91 19.04 -7.78
CA ALA A 29 -42.76 18.56 -9.18
C ALA A 29 -41.77 19.35 -10.07
N GLY A 30 -40.93 20.19 -9.47
CA GLY A 30 -39.92 21.00 -10.16
C GLY A 30 -38.78 20.18 -10.80
N PRO A 31 -37.91 20.77 -11.63
CA PRO A 31 -36.75 20.09 -12.18
C PRO A 31 -35.78 19.66 -11.07
N VAL A 32 -35.16 18.48 -11.22
CA VAL A 32 -34.14 17.99 -10.29
C VAL A 32 -32.88 18.84 -10.45
N GLN A 33 -32.38 19.39 -9.35
CA GLN A 33 -31.13 20.15 -9.35
C GLN A 33 -29.94 19.19 -9.40
N VAL A 34 -28.99 19.45 -10.29
CA VAL A 34 -27.76 18.66 -10.38
C VAL A 34 -26.52 19.55 -10.52
N ALA A 35 -25.39 19.03 -10.05
CA ALA A 35 -24.09 19.52 -10.46
C ALA A 35 -23.40 18.51 -11.39
N LEU A 36 -22.67 19.03 -12.39
CA LEU A 36 -21.92 18.24 -13.37
C LEU A 36 -20.42 18.29 -13.06
N PRO A 37 -19.67 17.20 -13.32
CA PRO A 37 -18.22 17.27 -13.35
C PRO A 37 -17.76 18.33 -14.37
N VAL A 38 -16.71 19.11 -14.06
CA VAL A 38 -16.16 20.14 -14.96
C VAL A 38 -15.93 19.59 -16.38
N VAL A 39 -15.28 18.43 -16.49
CA VAL A 39 -14.99 17.78 -17.78
C VAL A 39 -16.26 17.47 -18.58
N ALA A 40 -17.34 17.05 -17.91
CA ALA A 40 -18.61 16.76 -18.56
C ALA A 40 -19.33 18.05 -18.98
N ALA A 41 -19.30 19.08 -18.14
CA ALA A 41 -19.91 20.37 -18.44
C ALA A 41 -19.22 21.04 -19.64
N GLU A 42 -17.90 20.97 -19.73
CA GLU A 42 -17.12 21.49 -20.87
C GLU A 42 -17.43 20.72 -22.16
N ALA A 43 -17.39 19.39 -22.12
CA ALA A 43 -17.66 18.55 -23.28
C ALA A 43 -19.09 18.75 -23.84
N LEU A 44 -20.07 18.89 -22.95
CA LEU A 44 -21.47 19.12 -23.31
C LEU A 44 -21.80 20.61 -23.51
N LYS A 45 -20.83 21.51 -23.32
CA LYS A 45 -20.99 22.98 -23.37
C LYS A 45 -22.12 23.50 -22.46
N LEU A 46 -22.29 22.86 -21.30
CA LEU A 46 -23.30 23.21 -20.30
C LEU A 46 -22.72 24.15 -19.24
N LYS A 47 -23.57 25.03 -18.72
CA LYS A 47 -23.25 25.97 -17.64
C LYS A 47 -24.33 25.92 -16.57
N PRO A 48 -24.03 26.35 -15.32
CA PRO A 48 -25.06 26.57 -14.32
C PRO A 48 -26.21 27.44 -14.88
N GLY A 49 -27.45 27.03 -14.62
CA GLY A 49 -28.68 27.58 -15.19
C GLY A 49 -29.24 26.79 -16.38
N ALA A 50 -28.46 25.89 -17.00
CA ALA A 50 -28.91 25.07 -18.12
C ALA A 50 -30.01 24.09 -17.68
N ARG A 51 -31.02 23.92 -18.55
CA ARG A 51 -32.10 22.94 -18.37
C ARG A 51 -31.99 21.86 -19.43
N LEU A 52 -32.07 20.61 -19.00
CA LEU A 52 -31.98 19.44 -19.87
C LEU A 52 -33.00 18.39 -19.46
N THR A 53 -33.37 17.54 -20.41
CA THR A 53 -34.27 16.40 -20.14
C THR A 53 -33.47 15.13 -20.35
N VAL A 54 -33.37 14.32 -19.31
CA VAL A 54 -32.77 12.98 -19.38
C VAL A 54 -33.90 11.97 -19.49
N THR A 55 -33.72 10.93 -20.30
CA THR A 55 -34.70 9.84 -20.42
C THR A 55 -34.18 8.62 -19.67
N ASP A 56 -34.98 8.09 -18.75
CA ASP A 56 -34.73 6.78 -18.13
C ASP A 56 -34.91 5.70 -19.21
N ARG A 57 -33.81 5.05 -19.61
CA ARG A 57 -33.83 4.02 -20.65
C ARG A 57 -34.60 2.76 -20.26
N LEU A 58 -34.75 2.48 -18.97
CA LEU A 58 -35.43 1.28 -18.48
C LEU A 58 -36.95 1.49 -18.40
N ARG A 59 -37.39 2.70 -18.05
CA ARG A 59 -38.81 3.03 -17.84
C ARG A 59 -39.42 3.95 -18.90
N ASP A 60 -38.62 4.39 -19.87
CA ASP A 60 -38.94 5.42 -20.88
C ASP A 60 -39.54 6.72 -20.29
N LYS A 61 -39.13 7.04 -19.05
CA LYS A 61 -39.64 8.19 -18.30
C LYS A 61 -38.72 9.39 -18.49
N LYS A 62 -39.29 10.52 -18.89
CA LYS A 62 -38.54 11.79 -19.03
C LYS A 62 -38.38 12.48 -17.68
N GLN A 63 -37.15 12.84 -17.35
CA GLN A 63 -36.79 13.57 -16.13
C GLN A 63 -36.20 14.93 -16.50
N ARG A 64 -36.85 16.01 -16.01
CA ARG A 64 -36.34 17.37 -16.16
C ARG A 64 -35.25 17.64 -15.13
N VAL A 65 -34.15 18.21 -15.60
CA VAL A 65 -32.94 18.47 -14.81
C VAL A 65 -32.52 19.93 -15.00
N LEU A 66 -32.12 20.57 -13.90
CA LEU A 66 -31.55 21.90 -13.86
C LEU A 66 -30.10 21.78 -13.38
N VAL A 67 -29.15 22.21 -14.20
CA VAL A 67 -27.75 22.29 -13.81
C VAL A 67 -27.59 23.49 -12.89
N THR A 68 -27.30 23.29 -11.61
CA THR A 68 -27.10 24.36 -10.63
C THR A 68 -25.64 24.67 -10.38
N GLY A 69 -24.75 23.71 -10.65
CA GLY A 69 -23.33 23.87 -10.43
C GLY A 69 -22.46 22.96 -11.29
N VAL A 70 -21.16 23.20 -11.20
CA VAL A 70 -20.12 22.32 -11.71
C VAL A 70 -19.15 21.99 -10.59
N TYR A 71 -18.62 20.77 -10.62
CA TYR A 71 -17.79 20.26 -9.55
C TYR A 71 -16.57 19.50 -10.07
N GLU A 72 -15.57 19.37 -9.21
CA GLU A 72 -14.43 18.51 -9.42
C GLU A 72 -14.20 17.61 -8.20
N ALA A 73 -13.49 16.51 -8.41
CA ALA A 73 -13.01 15.67 -7.33
C ALA A 73 -11.98 16.44 -6.50
N ALA A 74 -12.14 16.48 -5.16
CA ALA A 74 -11.21 17.20 -4.29
C ALA A 74 -9.80 16.59 -4.33
N ASP A 75 -9.71 15.27 -4.32
CA ASP A 75 -8.52 14.46 -4.58
C ASP A 75 -8.92 13.23 -5.39
N ARG A 76 -8.35 13.06 -6.58
CA ARG A 76 -8.66 11.93 -7.48
C ARG A 76 -7.91 10.64 -7.11
N SER A 77 -6.86 10.74 -6.31
CA SER A 77 -6.09 9.59 -5.83
C SER A 77 -6.77 8.90 -4.64
N ASP A 78 -7.78 9.55 -4.06
CA ASP A 78 -8.56 9.02 -2.95
C ASP A 78 -9.28 7.71 -3.34
N PRO A 79 -9.13 6.62 -2.56
CA PRO A 79 -9.85 5.36 -2.74
C PRO A 79 -11.37 5.51 -2.86
N TYR A 80 -11.96 6.58 -2.31
CA TYR A 80 -13.38 6.92 -2.44
C TYR A 80 -13.87 6.84 -3.90
N TRP A 81 -13.05 7.24 -4.86
CA TRP A 81 -13.43 7.25 -6.28
C TRP A 81 -13.54 5.86 -6.91
N GLN A 82 -13.18 4.78 -6.20
CA GLN A 82 -13.49 3.41 -6.63
C GLN A 82 -15.00 3.12 -6.59
N LEU A 83 -15.77 3.90 -5.82
CA LEU A 83 -17.23 3.81 -5.78
C LEU A 83 -17.88 4.41 -7.04
N ASP A 84 -17.17 5.29 -7.76
CA ASP A 84 -17.64 5.86 -9.01
C ASP A 84 -17.16 5.00 -10.20
N PRO A 85 -18.06 4.46 -11.05
CA PRO A 85 -17.66 3.74 -12.27
C PRO A 85 -16.81 4.56 -13.24
N LEU A 86 -16.84 5.89 -13.12
CA LEU A 86 -16.04 6.84 -13.90
C LEU A 86 -14.73 7.23 -13.18
N GLY A 87 -14.49 6.75 -11.96
CA GLY A 87 -13.25 6.97 -11.21
C GLY A 87 -12.98 8.45 -10.91
N GLY A 88 -14.02 9.26 -10.67
CA GLY A 88 -13.89 10.71 -10.47
C GLY A 88 -13.45 11.46 -11.72
N ARG A 89 -13.57 10.83 -12.91
CA ARG A 89 -13.09 11.43 -14.15
C ARG A 89 -14.07 12.36 -14.83
N GLY A 90 -15.34 12.21 -14.55
CA GLY A 90 -16.40 12.99 -15.18
C GLY A 90 -16.89 12.42 -16.52
N VAL A 91 -16.01 11.72 -17.26
CA VAL A 91 -16.31 11.15 -18.57
C VAL A 91 -15.58 9.82 -18.75
N ARG A 92 -16.25 8.82 -19.34
CA ARG A 92 -15.63 7.57 -19.77
C ARG A 92 -16.19 7.16 -21.13
N LYS A 93 -15.29 6.85 -22.06
CA LYS A 93 -15.64 6.35 -23.39
C LYS A 93 -15.26 4.87 -23.48
N LEU A 94 -16.26 4.01 -23.63
CA LEU A 94 -16.11 2.58 -23.92
C LEU A 94 -16.94 2.27 -25.18
N ALA A 95 -17.95 1.40 -25.08
CA ALA A 95 -18.96 1.19 -26.12
C ALA A 95 -19.98 2.35 -26.20
N PHE A 96 -20.09 3.15 -25.14
CA PHE A 96 -20.86 4.39 -25.09
C PHE A 96 -20.03 5.47 -24.41
N THR A 97 -20.37 6.73 -24.64
CA THR A 97 -19.82 7.86 -23.88
C THR A 97 -20.71 8.13 -22.68
N THR A 98 -20.18 7.93 -21.48
CA THR A 98 -20.89 8.23 -20.23
C THR A 98 -20.34 9.52 -19.64
N TYR A 99 -21.22 10.48 -19.39
CA TYR A 99 -20.95 11.75 -18.72
C TYR A 99 -21.54 11.75 -17.31
N GLY A 100 -20.78 12.14 -16.30
CA GLY A 100 -21.26 12.25 -14.93
C GLY A 100 -20.24 11.81 -13.87
N PRO A 101 -20.69 11.43 -12.67
CA PRO A 101 -22.10 11.35 -12.26
C PRO A 101 -22.76 12.74 -12.11
N LEU A 102 -24.07 12.80 -12.31
CA LEU A 102 -24.87 13.98 -11.97
C LEU A 102 -25.06 14.00 -10.45
N LEU A 103 -24.33 14.86 -9.77
CA LEU A 103 -24.45 15.03 -8.33
C LEU A 103 -25.83 15.64 -8.03
N THR A 104 -26.61 15.00 -7.18
CA THR A 104 -27.92 15.48 -6.69
C THR A 104 -27.98 15.38 -5.18
N ASP A 105 -28.96 16.06 -4.58
CA ASP A 105 -29.27 15.91 -3.16
C ASP A 105 -29.76 14.47 -2.84
N PRO A 106 -29.29 13.84 -1.74
CA PRO A 106 -29.69 12.48 -1.35
C PRO A 106 -31.21 12.28 -1.21
N SER A 107 -31.94 13.31 -0.78
CA SER A 107 -33.41 13.24 -0.64
C SER A 107 -34.11 12.95 -1.96
N VAL A 108 -33.53 13.38 -3.10
CA VAL A 108 -34.09 13.12 -4.43
C VAL A 108 -33.98 11.63 -4.77
N LEU A 109 -32.88 10.97 -4.39
CA LEU A 109 -32.72 9.52 -4.60
C LEU A 109 -33.70 8.72 -3.75
N ALA A 110 -33.96 9.17 -2.52
CA ALA A 110 -34.92 8.54 -1.61
C ALA A 110 -36.40 8.78 -2.00
N SER A 111 -36.69 9.79 -2.82
CA SER A 111 -38.06 10.21 -3.14
C SER A 111 -38.83 9.32 -4.14
N GLY A 112 -38.17 8.32 -4.75
CA GLY A 112 -38.75 7.49 -5.82
C GLY A 112 -38.98 8.23 -7.16
N ARG A 113 -38.51 9.47 -7.29
CA ARG A 113 -38.62 10.26 -8.53
C ARG A 113 -37.66 9.77 -9.62
N LEU A 114 -36.49 9.28 -9.20
CA LEU A 114 -35.44 8.75 -10.06
C LEU A 114 -35.50 7.22 -10.12
N ALA A 115 -34.83 6.65 -11.11
CA ALA A 115 -34.62 5.23 -11.18
C ALA A 115 -33.87 4.71 -9.94
N GLU A 116 -34.30 3.57 -9.39
CA GLU A 116 -33.48 2.83 -8.44
C GLU A 116 -32.09 2.55 -9.03
N GLY A 117 -31.08 2.83 -8.22
CA GLY A 117 -29.67 2.66 -8.57
C GLY A 117 -28.94 1.80 -7.56
N GLU A 118 -27.66 1.61 -7.80
CA GLU A 118 -26.78 0.91 -6.88
C GLU A 118 -26.40 1.82 -5.70
N THR A 119 -26.30 1.24 -4.50
CA THR A 119 -25.70 1.90 -3.34
C THR A 119 -24.38 1.22 -3.06
N SER A 120 -23.31 2.00 -3.03
CA SER A 120 -21.96 1.50 -2.79
C SER A 120 -21.35 2.25 -1.61
N TRP A 121 -20.61 1.53 -0.78
CA TRP A 121 -19.88 2.10 0.35
C TRP A 121 -18.44 1.60 0.34
N LEU A 122 -17.54 2.44 0.84
CA LEU A 122 -16.14 2.11 1.02
C LEU A 122 -15.82 2.14 2.51
N ALA A 123 -15.26 1.05 3.01
CA ALA A 123 -14.61 1.02 4.30
C ALA A 123 -13.10 0.91 4.09
N SER A 124 -12.33 1.68 4.85
CA SER A 124 -10.88 1.58 4.88
C SER A 124 -10.42 1.28 6.30
N ALA A 125 -9.30 0.58 6.44
CA ALA A 125 -8.66 0.31 7.71
C ALA A 125 -7.44 1.22 7.90
N ASP A 126 -7.04 1.41 9.14
CA ASP A 126 -5.72 1.94 9.45
C ASP A 126 -4.70 0.80 9.35
N PHE A 127 -3.67 0.99 8.52
CA PHE A 127 -2.63 0.01 8.27
C PHE A 127 -1.30 0.38 8.97
N ALA A 128 -1.27 1.42 9.81
CA ALA A 128 -0.05 1.93 10.44
C ALA A 128 0.64 0.92 11.38
N GLU A 129 -0.12 0.01 11.99
CA GLU A 129 0.39 -0.98 12.95
C GLU A 129 0.59 -2.38 12.35
N LEU A 130 0.43 -2.53 11.02
CA LEU A 130 0.60 -3.82 10.38
C LEU A 130 2.07 -4.25 10.36
N THR A 131 2.31 -5.44 10.91
CA THR A 131 3.64 -6.06 10.95
C THR A 131 3.65 -7.39 10.22
N THR A 132 4.84 -7.93 9.98
CA THR A 132 5.01 -9.30 9.45
C THR A 132 4.42 -10.36 10.38
N GLY A 133 4.34 -10.12 11.69
CA GLY A 133 3.69 -11.01 12.66
C GLY A 133 2.16 -11.10 12.47
N SER A 134 1.54 -10.08 11.89
CA SER A 134 0.09 -10.03 11.65
C SER A 134 -0.35 -10.88 10.43
N MET A 135 0.59 -11.34 9.59
CA MET A 135 0.28 -11.98 8.30
C MET A 135 -0.53 -13.28 8.45
N GLU A 136 -0.24 -14.12 9.44
CA GLU A 136 -0.97 -15.37 9.64
C GLU A 136 -2.42 -15.11 10.08
N GLY A 137 -2.62 -14.16 11.00
CA GLY A 137 -3.95 -13.73 11.44
C GLY A 137 -4.76 -13.16 10.28
N LEU A 138 -4.14 -12.31 9.45
CA LEU A 138 -4.77 -11.72 8.28
C LEU A 138 -5.12 -12.77 7.22
N ARG A 139 -4.25 -13.77 7.02
CA ARG A 139 -4.53 -14.92 6.13
C ARG A 139 -5.75 -15.70 6.60
N LYS A 140 -5.81 -16.08 7.88
CA LYS A 140 -6.96 -16.80 8.47
C LYS A 140 -8.24 -15.97 8.36
N ALA A 141 -8.18 -14.69 8.73
CA ALA A 141 -9.32 -13.79 8.64
C ALA A 141 -9.81 -13.60 7.20
N SER A 142 -8.90 -13.39 6.24
CA SER A 142 -9.26 -13.18 4.83
C SER A 142 -9.89 -14.41 4.17
N ALA A 143 -9.51 -15.63 4.58
CA ALA A 143 -10.11 -16.86 4.10
C ALA A 143 -11.49 -17.14 4.75
N GLY A 144 -11.67 -16.72 6.00
CA GLY A 144 -12.91 -16.91 6.77
C GLY A 144 -13.98 -15.86 6.51
N ALA A 145 -13.59 -14.59 6.38
CA ALA A 145 -14.51 -13.44 6.34
C ALA A 145 -15.53 -13.51 5.18
N PRO A 146 -15.17 -13.84 3.92
CA PRO A 146 -16.15 -13.99 2.86
C PRO A 146 -17.19 -15.08 3.15
N LYS A 147 -16.78 -16.18 3.79
CA LYS A 147 -17.68 -17.30 4.17
C LYS A 147 -18.61 -16.88 5.30
N ALA A 148 -18.07 -16.19 6.30
CA ALA A 148 -18.86 -15.66 7.42
C ALA A 148 -19.88 -14.63 6.93
N LEU A 149 -19.51 -13.77 5.98
CA LEU A 149 -20.41 -12.80 5.38
C LEU A 149 -21.52 -13.49 4.59
N ALA A 150 -21.20 -14.51 3.79
CA ALA A 150 -22.19 -15.28 3.04
C ALA A 150 -23.16 -16.06 3.93
N ALA A 151 -22.74 -16.46 5.14
CA ALA A 151 -23.58 -17.16 6.10
C ALA A 151 -24.49 -16.24 6.94
N ALA A 152 -24.31 -14.92 6.87
CA ALA A 152 -25.07 -14.00 7.69
C ALA A 152 -26.55 -13.93 7.24
N PRO A 153 -27.54 -14.01 8.16
CA PRO A 153 -28.97 -14.05 7.80
C PRO A 153 -29.45 -12.85 6.98
N VAL A 154 -28.86 -11.67 7.20
CA VAL A 154 -29.19 -10.43 6.47
C VAL A 154 -28.91 -10.53 4.97
N PHE A 155 -28.05 -11.46 4.56
CA PHE A 155 -27.66 -11.67 3.16
C PHE A 155 -28.24 -12.95 2.55
N ALA A 156 -29.27 -13.54 3.17
CA ALA A 156 -29.91 -14.77 2.70
C ALA A 156 -30.52 -14.65 1.28
N SER A 157 -30.83 -13.43 0.83
CA SER A 157 -31.33 -13.13 -0.52
C SER A 157 -30.27 -13.26 -1.62
N GLY A 158 -29.00 -13.48 -1.26
CA GLY A 158 -27.89 -13.67 -2.18
C GLY A 158 -26.84 -12.57 -2.04
N ILE A 159 -25.60 -12.99 -1.81
CA ILE A 159 -24.43 -12.11 -1.71
C ILE A 159 -23.26 -12.71 -2.47
N THR A 160 -22.50 -11.85 -3.15
CA THR A 160 -21.22 -12.23 -3.74
C THR A 160 -20.09 -11.52 -2.99
N ALA A 161 -19.31 -12.28 -2.23
CA ALA A 161 -18.11 -11.79 -1.56
C ALA A 161 -16.87 -12.22 -2.36
N LYS A 162 -16.04 -11.24 -2.78
CA LYS A 162 -14.78 -11.49 -3.48
C LYS A 162 -13.64 -10.86 -2.68
N THR A 163 -12.49 -11.54 -2.64
CA THR A 163 -11.28 -11.01 -2.01
C THR A 163 -10.05 -11.48 -2.79
N SER A 164 -9.14 -10.56 -3.07
CA SER A 164 -7.81 -10.84 -3.64
C SER A 164 -6.73 -10.91 -2.56
N LEU A 165 -7.07 -10.61 -1.31
CA LEU A 165 -6.12 -10.50 -0.20
C LEU A 165 -5.31 -11.79 0.03
N PRO A 166 -5.87 -13.01 -0.03
CA PRO A 166 -5.07 -14.23 0.09
C PRO A 166 -3.94 -14.32 -0.95
N THR A 167 -4.23 -13.99 -2.21
CA THR A 167 -3.24 -14.02 -3.29
C THR A 167 -2.15 -12.97 -3.10
N VAL A 168 -2.52 -11.77 -2.65
CA VAL A 168 -1.55 -10.71 -2.35
C VAL A 168 -0.64 -11.13 -1.18
N LEU A 169 -1.19 -11.76 -0.14
CA LEU A 169 -0.41 -12.27 0.99
C LEU A 169 0.56 -13.38 0.58
N ASP A 170 0.16 -14.27 -0.32
CA ASP A 170 1.05 -15.30 -0.88
C ASP A 170 2.20 -14.71 -1.69
N GLN A 171 1.93 -13.67 -2.46
CA GLN A 171 2.96 -12.97 -3.25
C GLN A 171 3.94 -12.25 -2.33
N LEU A 172 3.44 -11.58 -1.27
CA LEU A 172 4.28 -10.91 -0.28
C LEU A 172 5.17 -11.91 0.48
N ASP A 173 4.63 -13.04 0.92
CA ASP A 173 5.40 -14.06 1.62
C ASP A 173 6.55 -14.60 0.74
N ARG A 174 6.26 -14.91 -0.53
CA ARG A 174 7.30 -15.32 -1.50
C ARG A 174 8.34 -14.23 -1.72
N ALA A 175 7.91 -12.97 -1.87
CA ALA A 175 8.83 -11.85 -2.05
C ALA A 175 9.74 -11.65 -0.83
N LEU A 176 9.20 -11.78 0.39
CA LEU A 176 9.96 -11.72 1.63
C LEU A 176 10.96 -12.88 1.75
N LEU A 177 10.57 -14.10 1.39
CA LEU A 177 11.48 -15.25 1.39
C LEU A 177 12.63 -15.07 0.39
N VAL A 178 12.33 -14.61 -0.82
CA VAL A 178 13.36 -14.33 -1.84
C VAL A 178 14.30 -13.22 -1.35
N SER A 179 13.74 -12.11 -0.86
CA SER A 179 14.52 -10.99 -0.33
C SER A 179 15.45 -11.44 0.82
N ARG A 180 14.91 -12.21 1.78
CA ARG A 180 15.68 -12.76 2.89
C ARG A 180 16.81 -13.68 2.41
N SER A 181 16.55 -14.51 1.41
CA SER A 181 17.55 -15.40 0.81
C SER A 181 18.68 -14.60 0.15
N THR A 182 18.35 -13.62 -0.69
CA THR A 182 19.35 -12.76 -1.35
C THR A 182 20.20 -11.99 -0.32
N LEU A 183 19.57 -11.44 0.72
CA LEU A 183 20.29 -10.75 1.79
C LEU A 183 21.18 -11.71 2.59
N MET A 184 20.75 -12.93 2.86
CA MET A 184 21.58 -13.95 3.51
C MET A 184 22.80 -14.32 2.68
N ILE A 185 22.65 -14.47 1.37
CA ILE A 185 23.79 -14.75 0.47
C ILE A 185 24.82 -13.63 0.57
N VAL A 186 24.38 -12.37 0.46
CA VAL A 186 25.27 -11.20 0.57
C VAL A 186 25.91 -11.13 1.97
N ALA A 187 25.13 -11.38 3.03
CA ALA A 187 25.64 -11.40 4.40
C ALA A 187 26.74 -12.46 4.59
N VAL A 188 26.50 -13.69 4.13
CA VAL A 188 27.49 -14.79 4.20
C VAL A 188 28.76 -14.45 3.40
N GLN A 189 28.62 -13.83 2.23
CA GLN A 189 29.77 -13.37 1.44
C GLN A 189 30.61 -12.32 2.19
N LEU A 190 29.98 -11.34 2.84
CA LEU A 190 30.67 -10.33 3.64
C LEU A 190 31.36 -10.96 4.87
N VAL A 191 30.71 -11.92 5.52
CA VAL A 191 31.30 -12.68 6.63
C VAL A 191 32.53 -13.46 6.17
N LEU A 192 32.45 -14.14 5.04
CA LEU A 192 33.60 -14.86 4.45
C LEU A 192 34.75 -13.90 4.10
N LEU A 193 34.44 -12.74 3.53
CA LEU A 193 35.44 -11.72 3.21
C LEU A 193 36.13 -11.19 4.46
N ALA A 194 35.35 -10.88 5.51
CA ALA A 194 35.88 -10.44 6.80
C ALA A 194 36.76 -11.53 7.45
N ALA A 195 36.33 -12.79 7.43
CA ALA A 195 37.11 -13.92 7.93
C ALA A 195 38.43 -14.08 7.17
N TYR A 196 38.42 -13.96 5.83
CA TYR A 196 39.63 -14.01 5.02
C TYR A 196 40.60 -12.87 5.34
N ALA A 197 40.09 -11.64 5.52
CA ALA A 197 40.91 -10.50 5.91
C ALA A 197 41.56 -10.70 7.29
N LEU A 198 40.81 -11.21 8.28
CA LEU A 198 41.35 -11.55 9.60
C LEU A 198 42.43 -12.64 9.51
N LEU A 199 42.24 -13.66 8.69
CA LEU A 199 43.25 -14.70 8.44
C LEU A 199 44.51 -14.11 7.80
N LEU A 200 44.37 -13.17 6.87
CA LEU A 200 45.51 -12.50 6.23
C LEU A 200 46.29 -11.64 7.24
N VAL A 201 45.59 -10.87 8.08
CA VAL A 201 46.19 -10.05 9.14
C VAL A 201 46.90 -10.94 10.16
N ALA A 202 46.26 -12.02 10.61
CA ALA A 202 46.89 -13.00 11.49
C ALA A 202 48.16 -13.60 10.86
N ARG A 203 48.12 -13.91 9.55
CA ARG A 203 49.29 -14.42 8.81
C ARG A 203 50.42 -13.39 8.74
N LEU A 204 50.12 -12.11 8.50
CA LEU A 204 51.11 -11.02 8.46
C LEU A 204 51.78 -10.81 9.83
N LEU A 205 50.99 -10.78 10.91
CA LEU A 205 51.50 -10.73 12.29
C LEU A 205 52.36 -11.95 12.62
N ASN A 206 51.99 -13.11 12.08
CA ASN A 206 52.71 -14.35 12.30
C ASN A 206 54.08 -14.36 11.58
N SER A 207 54.17 -13.82 10.35
CA SER A 207 55.42 -13.73 9.58
C SER A 207 56.44 -12.75 10.17
N GLU A 208 55.97 -11.65 10.78
CA GLU A 208 56.83 -10.72 11.52
C GLU A 208 57.48 -11.40 12.76
N ARG A 209 56.81 -12.39 13.34
CA ARG A 209 57.27 -13.15 14.53
C ARG A 209 58.11 -14.39 14.22
N ASP A 210 58.44 -14.65 12.95
CA ASP A 210 59.18 -15.87 12.57
C ASP A 210 60.62 -15.90 13.12
N GLY A 211 61.23 -14.73 13.40
CA GLY A 211 62.53 -14.64 14.07
C GLY A 211 62.56 -15.14 15.52
N GLU A 212 61.42 -15.09 16.25
CA GLU A 212 61.32 -15.62 17.62
C GLU A 212 60.94 -17.11 17.67
N ARG A 213 60.26 -17.63 16.64
CA ARG A 213 59.80 -19.03 16.61
C ARG A 213 60.89 -20.02 16.23
N GLU A 214 61.94 -19.57 15.55
CA GLU A 214 63.10 -20.40 15.24
C GLU A 214 63.82 -20.85 16.53
N LEU A 215 63.88 -19.98 17.54
CA LEU A 215 64.37 -20.28 18.89
C LEU A 215 63.45 -21.24 19.67
N LEU A 216 62.13 -21.19 19.46
CA LEU A 216 61.17 -22.12 20.06
C LEU A 216 61.14 -23.50 19.38
N ARG A 217 61.43 -23.58 18.08
CA ARG A 217 61.62 -24.87 17.37
C ARG A 217 62.89 -25.58 17.80
N ALA A 218 63.98 -24.84 18.04
CA ALA A 218 65.20 -25.40 18.61
C ALA A 218 64.99 -26.02 20.01
N ARG A 219 63.89 -25.68 20.70
CA ARG A 219 63.46 -26.27 21.99
C ARG A 219 62.33 -27.30 21.90
N GLY A 220 61.92 -27.75 20.71
CA GLY A 220 60.98 -28.87 20.54
C GLY A 220 59.48 -28.52 20.45
N GLY A 221 59.12 -27.29 20.06
CA GLY A 221 57.71 -26.89 19.93
C GLY A 221 56.91 -27.63 18.85
N SER A 222 55.77 -28.24 19.21
CA SER A 222 54.89 -28.98 18.27
C SER A 222 54.04 -28.05 17.39
N ARG A 223 53.77 -28.49 16.15
CA ARG A 223 52.97 -27.75 15.14
C ARG A 223 51.55 -27.37 15.63
N GLY A 224 50.96 -28.17 16.52
CA GLY A 224 49.63 -27.90 17.08
C GLY A 224 49.58 -26.71 18.05
N ARG A 225 50.70 -26.36 18.70
CA ARG A 225 50.76 -25.21 19.60
C ARG A 225 50.80 -23.89 18.83
N ILE A 226 51.40 -23.90 17.63
CA ILE A 226 51.47 -22.74 16.73
C ILE A 226 50.10 -22.43 16.13
N THR A 227 49.35 -23.45 15.69
CA THR A 227 47.98 -23.25 15.18
C THR A 227 47.01 -22.82 16.27
N SER A 228 47.17 -23.33 17.50
CA SER A 228 46.37 -22.91 18.65
C SER A 228 46.57 -21.44 19.03
N PHE A 229 47.81 -20.94 19.03
CA PHE A 229 48.07 -19.52 19.31
C PHE A 229 47.48 -18.59 18.25
N ALA A 230 47.60 -18.94 16.97
CA ALA A 230 46.98 -18.17 15.89
C ALA A 230 45.44 -18.17 15.99
N ALA A 231 44.83 -19.30 16.38
CA ALA A 231 43.40 -19.38 16.61
C ALA A 231 42.94 -18.50 17.79
N ILE A 232 43.70 -18.46 18.89
CA ILE A 232 43.39 -17.61 20.05
C ILE A 232 43.51 -16.13 19.69
N GLU A 233 44.54 -15.74 18.94
CA GLU A 233 44.74 -14.35 18.52
C GLU A 233 43.63 -13.88 17.56
N ALA A 234 43.21 -14.74 16.63
CA ALA A 234 42.04 -14.50 15.79
C ALA A 234 40.75 -14.38 16.62
N LEU A 235 40.57 -15.22 17.65
CA LEU A 235 39.41 -15.17 18.53
C LEU A 235 39.37 -13.86 19.35
N LEU A 236 40.52 -13.38 19.80
CA LEU A 236 40.66 -12.13 20.55
C LEU A 236 40.26 -10.90 19.72
N LEU A 237 40.39 -10.95 18.39
CA LEU A 237 39.90 -9.91 17.48
C LEU A 237 38.44 -10.12 17.09
N ALA A 238 38.03 -11.36 16.82
CA ALA A 238 36.70 -11.69 16.33
C ALA A 238 35.60 -11.49 17.39
N VAL A 239 35.85 -11.85 18.65
CA VAL A 239 34.85 -11.77 19.72
C VAL A 239 34.40 -10.34 20.00
N PRO A 240 35.29 -9.35 20.21
CA PRO A 240 34.88 -7.96 20.39
C PRO A 240 34.12 -7.42 19.18
N ALA A 241 34.57 -7.74 17.96
CA ALA A 241 33.88 -7.34 16.74
C ALA A 241 32.46 -7.91 16.66
N ALA A 242 32.28 -9.19 17.00
CA ALA A 242 30.97 -9.85 17.03
C ALA A 242 30.02 -9.27 18.08
N VAL A 243 30.55 -8.74 19.20
CA VAL A 243 29.74 -8.07 20.23
C VAL A 243 29.37 -6.64 19.83
N VAL A 244 30.31 -5.90 19.23
CA VAL A 244 30.10 -4.49 18.85
C VAL A 244 29.23 -4.36 17.60
N ALA A 245 29.33 -5.29 16.65
CA ALA A 245 28.56 -5.26 15.41
C ALA A 245 27.03 -5.13 15.60
N PRO A 246 26.34 -5.96 16.39
CA PRO A 246 24.89 -5.84 16.59
C PRO A 246 24.49 -4.56 17.34
N LEU A 247 25.35 -4.05 18.23
CA LEU A 247 25.12 -2.77 18.94
C LEU A 247 25.18 -1.58 17.96
N LEU A 248 26.06 -1.63 16.97
CA LEU A 248 26.18 -0.59 15.94
C LEU A 248 25.21 -0.78 14.76
N ALA A 249 24.71 -2.00 14.54
CA ALA A 249 23.86 -2.33 13.40
C ALA A 249 22.55 -1.51 13.37
N GLY A 250 21.87 -1.37 14.51
CA GLY A 250 20.64 -0.58 14.62
C GLY A 250 20.86 0.90 14.26
N PRO A 251 21.75 1.62 14.98
CA PRO A 251 22.03 3.03 14.69
C PRO A 251 22.50 3.29 13.26
N LEU A 252 23.37 2.42 12.71
CA LEU A 252 23.88 2.57 11.35
C LEU A 252 22.77 2.35 10.31
N THR A 253 21.90 1.37 10.51
CA THR A 253 20.76 1.14 9.59
C THR A 253 19.75 2.28 9.67
N GLY A 254 19.51 2.86 10.86
CA GLY A 254 18.71 4.08 11.01
C GLY A 254 19.25 5.26 10.22
N LEU A 255 20.55 5.56 10.37
CA LEU A 255 21.21 6.66 9.63
C LEU A 255 21.21 6.45 8.11
N LEU A 256 21.40 5.19 7.66
CA LEU A 256 21.30 4.83 6.25
C LEU A 256 19.87 5.00 5.73
N ALA A 257 18.87 4.60 6.49
CA ALA A 257 17.46 4.76 6.12
C ALA A 257 17.07 6.24 5.96
N GLU A 258 17.47 7.10 6.90
CA GLU A 258 17.23 8.54 6.86
C GLU A 258 17.85 9.21 5.62
N ARG A 259 19.09 8.83 5.27
CA ARG A 259 19.83 9.40 4.13
C ARG A 259 19.50 8.78 2.78
N SER A 260 18.82 7.63 2.76
CA SER A 260 18.46 6.93 1.54
C SER A 260 17.15 7.44 0.91
N ALA A 261 16.89 7.03 -0.33
CA ALA A 261 15.60 7.27 -0.98
C ALA A 261 14.41 6.58 -0.26
N LEU A 262 14.65 5.73 0.74
CA LEU A 262 13.62 5.02 1.50
C LEU A 262 12.78 5.99 2.36
N SER A 263 13.36 7.08 2.84
CA SER A 263 12.62 8.13 3.56
C SER A 263 11.60 8.85 2.67
N ARG A 264 11.85 8.95 1.36
CA ARG A 264 10.92 9.55 0.38
C ARG A 264 9.68 8.69 0.10
N ILE A 265 9.73 7.39 0.39
CA ILE A 265 8.59 6.47 0.25
C ILE A 265 7.92 6.16 1.60
N GLY A 266 8.25 6.90 2.66
CA GLY A 266 7.59 6.80 3.97
C GLY A 266 7.86 5.50 4.74
N LEU A 267 8.82 4.69 4.30
CA LEU A 267 9.21 3.46 5.00
C LEU A 267 10.01 3.79 6.25
N LYS A 268 9.40 3.56 7.42
CA LYS A 268 10.10 3.58 8.70
C LYS A 268 10.72 2.20 8.93
N VAL A 269 12.04 2.12 8.85
CA VAL A 269 12.77 0.93 9.28
C VAL A 269 12.73 0.92 10.80
N GLN A 270 11.91 0.04 11.37
CA GLN A 270 11.85 -0.13 12.82
C GLN A 270 13.19 -0.73 13.28
N GLU A 271 13.81 -0.15 14.32
CA GLU A 271 15.06 -0.68 14.87
C GLU A 271 14.85 -2.15 15.23
N ALA A 272 15.55 -3.05 14.53
CA ALA A 272 15.50 -4.47 14.86
C ALA A 272 15.97 -4.63 16.31
N SER A 273 15.17 -5.29 17.14
CA SER A 273 15.58 -5.53 18.53
C SER A 273 16.89 -6.29 18.52
N THR A 274 17.85 -5.87 19.34
CA THR A 274 19.22 -6.41 19.36
C THR A 274 19.23 -7.95 19.52
N GLY A 275 18.19 -8.52 20.13
CA GLY A 275 18.02 -9.97 20.33
C GLY A 275 17.73 -10.78 19.06
N THR A 276 17.00 -10.25 18.07
CA THR A 276 16.74 -10.99 16.82
C THR A 276 17.94 -11.03 15.89
N VAL A 277 18.89 -10.11 16.03
CA VAL A 277 20.17 -10.13 15.28
C VAL A 277 21.04 -11.33 15.66
N TRP A 278 20.91 -11.84 16.90
CA TRP A 278 21.64 -13.03 17.37
C TRP A 278 20.99 -14.37 16.97
N LEU A 279 19.74 -14.36 16.49
CA LEU A 279 18.98 -15.56 16.14
C LEU A 279 19.04 -15.92 14.65
N VAL A 280 19.76 -15.11 13.85
CA VAL A 280 19.95 -15.30 12.41
C VAL A 280 21.27 -16.02 12.15
#